data_AF-A0A392S2V7-F1
#
_entry.id   AF-A0A392S2V7-F1
#
_cell.length_a   1.000
_cell.length_b   1.000
_cell.length_c   1.000
_cell.angle_alpha   90.00
_cell.angle_beta   90.00
_cell.angle_gamma   90.00
#
_symmetry.space_group_name_H-M   'P 1'
#
loop_
_entity.id
_entity.type
_entity.pdbx_description
1 polymer ?
#
loop_
_entity_poly.entity_id
_entity_poly.type
_entity_poly.pdbx_seq_one_letter_code
_entity_poly.pdbx_strand_id
1 'polypeptide(L)' 'LKIRWKNCLVKASQMNFLISHIYREGNHCADKLASLGLAVNEYTWWSSPPICIREELTKNRLGLPSYRFC' A
#
# COMPACT_ATOMS: atom_id res chain seq x y z
N LEU A 1 7.94 -6.35 19.11
CA LEU A 1 8.53 -6.38 17.75
C LEU A 1 9.08 -7.76 17.36
N LYS A 2 9.94 -8.40 18.17
CA LYS A 2 10.58 -9.69 17.85
C LYS A 2 9.62 -10.83 17.46
N ILE A 3 8.48 -10.95 18.14
CA ILE A 3 7.44 -11.96 17.83
C ILE A 3 6.71 -11.62 16.51
N ARG A 4 6.33 -10.36 16.29
CA ARG A 4 5.65 -9.92 15.06
C ARG A 4 6.52 -10.12 13.82
N TRP A 5 7.82 -9.85 13.91
CA TRP A 5 8.79 -10.10 12.83
C TRP A 5 8.93 -11.58 12.51
N LYS A 6 9.11 -12.44 13.52
CA LYS A 6 9.18 -13.90 13.33
C LYS A 6 7.89 -14.45 12.70
N ASN A 7 6.72 -14.00 13.16
CA ASN A 7 5.45 -14.39 12.57
C ASN A 7 5.33 -13.96 11.10
N CYS A 8 5.86 -12.79 10.74
CA CYS A 8 5.92 -12.33 9.36
C CYS A 8 6.81 -13.25 8.50
N LEU A 9 8.01 -13.60 8.97
CA LEU A 9 8.92 -14.50 8.26
C LEU A 9 8.32 -15.89 8.02
N VAL A 10 7.65 -16.45 9.02
CA VAL A 10 6.96 -17.75 8.87
C VAL A 10 5.88 -17.66 7.80
N LYS A 11 5.06 -16.60 7.79
CA LYS A 11 4.05 -16.39 6.74
C LYS A 11 4.67 -16.20 5.36
N ALA A 12 5.73 -15.40 5.26
CA ALA A 12 6.44 -15.16 4.01
C ALA A 12 7.04 -16.45 3.44
N SER A 13 7.59 -17.34 4.29
CA SER A 13 8.13 -18.63 3.84
C SER A 13 7.07 -19.59 3.27
N GLN A 14 5.79 -19.33 3.52
CA GLN A 14 4.66 -20.12 3.02
C GLN A 14 4.05 -19.53 1.74
N MET A 15 4.63 -18.45 1.20
CA MET A 15 4.15 -17.75 0.02
C MET A 15 5.20 -17.77 -1.08
N ASN A 16 4.76 -17.91 -2.33
CA ASN A 16 5.59 -17.60 -3.49
C ASN A 16 5.42 -16.12 -3.80
N PHE A 17 6.46 -15.31 -3.57
CA PHE A 17 6.41 -13.87 -3.83
C PHE A 17 7.72 -13.36 -4.44
N LEU A 18 7.61 -12.25 -5.18
CA LEU A 18 8.73 -11.51 -5.73
C LEU A 18 8.93 -10.23 -4.93
N ILE A 19 10.18 -9.90 -4.61
CA ILE A 19 10.56 -8.62 -4.02
C ILE A 19 11.17 -7.77 -5.13
N SER A 20 10.60 -6.58 -5.33
CA SER A 20 11.17 -5.55 -6.21
C SER A 20 11.19 -4.21 -5.51
N HIS A 21 12.10 -3.35 -5.92
CA HIS A 21 12.16 -1.98 -5.45
C HIS A 21 11.27 -1.10 -6.36
N ILE A 22 10.32 -0.39 -5.77
CA ILE A 22 9.52 0.62 -6.46
C ILE A 22 10.21 1.97 -6.26
N TYR A 23 10.66 2.59 -7.35
CA TYR A 23 11.36 3.88 -7.28
C TYR A 23 10.40 5.01 -6.89
N ARG A 24 10.79 5.79 -5.86
CA ARG A 24 10.12 6.99 -5.33
C ARG A 24 8.66 6.78 -4.93
N GLU A 25 7.76 6.92 -5.88
CA GLU A 25 6.35 7.29 -5.66
C GLU A 25 5.37 6.28 -6.29
N GLY A 26 5.87 5.16 -6.83
CA GLY A 26 5.01 4.17 -7.47
C GLY A 26 4.03 3.46 -6.52
N ASN A 27 4.05 3.73 -5.21
CA ASN A 27 3.17 3.11 -4.23
C ASN A 27 2.23 4.08 -3.49
N HIS A 28 1.83 5.17 -4.15
CA HIS A 28 0.94 6.20 -3.57
C HIS A 28 -0.34 5.67 -2.91
N CYS A 29 -0.97 4.64 -3.50
CA CYS A 29 -2.17 4.06 -2.91
C CYS A 29 -1.88 3.47 -1.53
N ALA A 30 -0.75 2.76 -1.36
CA ALA A 30 -0.37 2.16 -0.09
C ALA A 30 -0.06 3.24 0.95
N ASP A 31 0.64 4.31 0.59
CA ASP A 31 0.98 5.41 1.50
C ASP A 31 -0.28 6.13 2.01
N LYS A 32 -1.23 6.40 1.10
CA LYS A 32 -2.51 7.02 1.46
C LYS A 32 -3.37 6.10 2.32
N LEU A 33 -3.38 4.78 2.06
CA LEU A 33 -4.06 3.81 2.92
C LEU A 33 -3.42 3.71 4.31
N ALA A 34 -2.09 3.71 4.39
CA ALA A 34 -1.39 3.74 5.68
C ALA A 34 -1.74 5.00 6.48
N SER A 35 -1.80 6.15 5.81
CA SER A 35 -2.22 7.42 6.41
C SER A 35 -3.67 7.39 6.89
N LEU A 36 -4.58 6.81 6.10
CA LEU A 36 -5.98 6.60 6.50
C LEU A 36 -6.07 5.68 7.72
N GLY A 37 -5.27 4.61 7.76
CA GLY A 37 -5.22 3.68 8.90
C GLY A 37 -4.80 4.32 10.22
N LEU A 38 -4.10 5.47 10.19
CA LEU A 38 -3.80 6.24 11.40
C LEU A 38 -4.99 7.07 11.89
N ALA A 39 -5.91 7.44 10.99
CA ALA A 39 -7.10 8.22 11.32
C ALA A 39 -8.31 7.36 11.71
N VAL A 40 -8.31 6.09 11.34
CA VAL A 40 -9.40 5.15 11.62
C VAL A 40 -9.12 4.41 12.92
N ASN A 41 -10.01 4.54 13.90
CA ASN A 41 -9.82 3.98 15.26
C ASN A 41 -10.21 2.50 15.38
N GLU A 42 -10.83 1.92 14.35
CA GLU A 42 -11.36 0.57 14.38
C GLU A 42 -10.85 -0.27 13.20
N TYR A 43 -11.03 -1.58 13.32
CA TYR A 43 -10.82 -2.47 12.19
C TYR A 43 -11.92 -2.25 11.16
N THR A 44 -11.63 -1.46 10.13
CA THR A 44 -12.60 -1.12 9.08
C THR A 44 -12.31 -1.89 7.79
N TRP A 45 -13.38 -2.44 7.20
CA TRP A 45 -13.38 -3.03 5.88
C TRP A 45 -14.18 -2.16 4.92
N TRP A 46 -13.61 -1.84 3.75
CA TRP A 46 -14.29 -1.08 2.71
C TRP A 46 -14.66 -2.00 1.54
N SER A 47 -15.94 -2.01 1.15
CA SER A 47 -16.43 -2.74 -0.04
C SER A 47 -16.01 -2.09 -1.37
N SER A 48 -15.56 -0.84 -1.32
CA SER A 48 -15.04 -0.08 -2.46
C SER A 48 -13.84 0.78 -2.05
N PRO A 49 -12.96 1.17 -2.98
CA PRO A 49 -11.79 1.99 -2.66
C PRO A 49 -12.17 3.31 -1.95
N PRO A 50 -11.57 3.62 -0.78
CA PRO A 50 -11.79 4.90 -0.10
C PRO A 50 -11.49 6.10 -1.01
N ILE A 51 -12.22 7.21 -0.82
CA ILE A 51 -12.13 8.36 -1.71
C ILE A 51 -10.70 8.93 -1.82
N CYS A 52 -9.92 8.85 -0.74
CA CYS A 52 -8.55 9.35 -0.69
C CYS A 52 -7.61 8.69 -1.71
N ILE A 53 -7.87 7.43 -2.09
CA ILE A 53 -7.03 6.69 -3.03
C ILE A 53 -7.56 6.64 -4.46
N ARG A 54 -8.80 7.08 -4.72
CA ARG A 54 -9.45 6.90 -6.03
C ARG A 54 -8.67 7.53 -7.19
N GLU A 55 -8.10 8.71 -6.97
CA GLU A 55 -7.30 9.42 -7.97
C GLU A 55 -6.04 8.62 -8.34
N GLU A 56 -5.25 8.24 -7.33
CA GLU A 56 -4.00 7.48 -7.52
C GLU A 56 -4.26 6.09 -8.09
N LEU A 57 -5.35 5.45 -7.67
CA LEU A 57 -5.80 4.19 -8.23
C LEU A 57 -6.15 4.32 -9.71
N THR A 58 -6.79 5.42 -10.11
CA THR A 58 -7.13 5.69 -11.51
C THR A 58 -5.88 5.97 -12.34
N LYS A 59 -4.95 6.78 -11.83
CA LYS A 59 -3.66 7.05 -12.50
C LYS A 59 -2.87 5.77 -12.71
N ASN A 60 -2.75 4.94 -11.68
CA ASN A 60 -2.04 3.67 -11.76
C ASN A 60 -2.70 2.72 -12.78
N ARG A 61 -4.04 2.61 -12.76
CA ARG A 61 -4.78 1.80 -13.73
C ARG A 61 -4.59 2.25 -15.18
N LEU A 62 -4.43 3.56 -15.40
CA LEU A 62 -4.18 4.14 -16.72
C LEU A 62 -2.70 4.17 -17.10
N GLY A 63 -1.79 3.72 -16.24
CA GLY A 63 -0.34 3.78 -16.47
C GLY A 63 0.20 5.22 -16.53
N LEU A 64 -0.51 6.18 -15.91
CA LEU A 64 -0.08 7.57 -15.91
C LEU A 64 1.12 7.75 -14.98
N PRO A 65 2.15 8.50 -15.42
CA PRO A 65 3.30 8.73 -14.59
C PRO A 65 3.01 9.73 -13.48
N SER A 66 3.57 9.48 -12.30
CA SER A 66 3.57 10.39 -11.14
C SER A 66 4.92 11.11 -11.03
N TYR A 67 5.27 11.92 -12.03
CA TYR A 67 6.46 12.75 -11.98
C TYR A 67 6.27 13.95 -11.06
N ARG A 68 7.17 14.14 -10.10
CA ARG A 68 7.40 15.46 -9.48
C ARG A 68 8.45 16.18 -10.30
N PHE A 69 8.03 17.23 -11.00
CA PHE A 69 8.98 18.20 -11.54
C PHE A 69 9.44 19.07 -10.36
N CYS A 70 10.73 18.96 -10.03
CA CYS A 70 11.37 19.81 -9.02
C CYS A 70 11.56 21.23 -9.55
#